data_AF-A0A5J6U7W8-F1
#
_entry.id   AF-A0A5J6U7W8-F1
#
_cell.length_a   1.000
_cell.length_b   1.000
_cell.length_c   1.000
_cell.angle_alpha   90.00
_cell.angle_beta   90.00
_cell.angle_gamma   90.00
#
_symmetry.space_group_name_H-M   'P 1'
#
loop_
_entity.id
_entity.type
_entity.pdbx_description
1 polymer ?
#
loop_
_entity_poly.entity_id
_entity_poly.type
_entity_poly.pdbx_seq_one_letter_code
_entity_poly.pdbx_strand_id
1 'polypeptide(L)'
;MELADAARMILSESAPHPELLRLARHSHEELSHGRTVPHEMLSEMLREAARKDVYRALRARYGVPAFDAMVVTLGREIDRTAPVPVRAR
;
A
#
# COMPACT_ATOMS: atom_id res chain seq x y z
N MET A 1 7.50 5.60 -9.52
CA MET A 1 6.13 5.80 -9.02
C MET A 1 6.25 6.28 -7.60
N GLU A 2 5.55 7.36 -7.26
CA GLU A 2 5.58 7.94 -5.93
C GLU A 2 4.77 7.09 -4.94
N LEU A 3 5.09 7.21 -3.65
CA LEU A 3 4.44 6.45 -2.59
C LEU A 3 2.94 6.76 -2.50
N ALA A 4 2.56 8.04 -2.66
CA ALA A 4 1.18 8.47 -2.72
C ALA A 4 0.44 7.85 -3.92
N ASP A 5 1.08 7.75 -5.09
CA ASP A 5 0.48 7.12 -6.27
C ASP A 5 0.22 5.63 -6.06
N ALA A 6 1.15 4.94 -5.39
CA ALA A 6 0.99 3.53 -5.05
C ALA A 6 -0.21 3.31 -4.11
N ALA A 7 -0.39 4.16 -3.10
CA ALA A 7 -1.57 4.14 -2.23
C ALA A 7 -2.86 4.49 -3.00
N ARG A 8 -2.79 5.44 -3.95
CA ARG A 8 -3.91 5.82 -4.82
C ARG A 8 -4.40 4.67 -5.68
N MET A 9 -3.48 3.86 -6.20
CA MET A 9 -3.84 2.69 -7.00
C MET A 9 -4.70 1.73 -6.17
N ILE A 10 -4.28 1.36 -4.96
CA ILE A 10 -5.08 0.52 -4.07
C ILE A 10 -6.44 1.18 -3.77
N LEU A 11 -6.44 2.47 -3.43
CA LEU A 11 -7.66 3.24 -3.17
C LEU A 11 -8.67 3.15 -4.32
N SER A 12 -8.20 3.17 -5.57
CA SER A 12 -9.06 3.15 -6.77
C SER A 12 -9.90 1.88 -6.93
N GLU A 13 -9.43 0.76 -6.37
CA GLU A 13 -10.10 -0.55 -6.41
C GLU A 13 -10.72 -0.94 -5.05
N SER A 14 -10.64 -0.05 -4.06
CA SER A 14 -11.08 -0.35 -2.69
C SER A 14 -12.56 -0.09 -2.43
N ALA A 15 -13.30 0.52 -3.38
CA ALA A 15 -14.69 0.90 -3.19
C ALA A 15 -15.62 -0.24 -2.69
N PRO A 16 -15.49 -1.50 -3.15
CA PRO A 16 -16.27 -2.62 -2.65
C PRO A 16 -15.88 -3.12 -1.24
N HIS A 17 -14.80 -2.59 -0.67
CA HIS A 17 -14.17 -3.10 0.56
C HIS A 17 -14.01 -1.97 1.59
N PRO A 18 -15.02 -1.72 2.45
CA PRO A 18 -15.06 -0.54 3.31
C PRO A 18 -13.86 -0.36 4.25
N GLU A 19 -13.31 -1.45 4.79
CA GLU A 19 -12.13 -1.41 5.66
C GLU A 19 -10.87 -0.99 4.89
N LEU A 20 -10.61 -1.64 3.75
CA LEU A 20 -9.52 -1.29 2.87
C LEU A 20 -9.67 0.13 2.31
N LEU A 21 -10.89 0.55 1.98
CA LEU A 21 -11.20 1.89 1.50
C LEU A 21 -10.78 2.96 2.50
N ARG A 22 -11.13 2.78 3.79
CA ARG A 22 -10.74 3.71 4.85
C ARG A 22 -9.22 3.76 5.01
N LEU A 23 -8.59 2.60 5.01
CA LEU A 23 -7.15 2.47 5.17
C LEU A 23 -6.39 3.14 4.02
N ALA A 24 -6.71 2.77 2.77
CA ALA A 24 -6.08 3.32 1.58
C ALA A 24 -6.33 4.82 1.42
N ARG A 25 -7.53 5.30 1.79
CA ARG A 25 -7.85 6.73 1.76
C ARG A 25 -6.99 7.51 2.74
N HIS A 26 -6.95 7.08 4.00
CA HIS A 26 -6.16 7.75 5.02
C HIS A 26 -4.68 7.74 4.66
N SER A 27 -4.12 6.60 4.26
CA SER A 27 -2.72 6.51 3.83
C SER A 27 -2.43 7.41 2.63
N HIS A 28 -3.29 7.42 1.61
CA HIS A 28 -3.13 8.33 0.47
C HIS A 28 -3.16 9.80 0.88
N GLU A 29 -4.11 10.20 1.74
CA GLU A 29 -4.22 11.57 2.23
C GLU A 29 -2.95 11.98 2.97
N GLU A 30 -2.48 11.21 3.96
CA GLU A 30 -1.23 11.50 4.67
C GLU A 30 -0.03 11.65 3.73
N LEU A 31 0.15 10.69 2.81
CA LEU A 31 1.24 10.68 1.84
C LEU A 31 1.17 11.84 0.86
N SER A 32 -0.04 12.22 0.41
CA SER A 32 -0.24 13.34 -0.51
C SER A 32 0.11 14.69 0.12
N HIS A 33 0.06 14.79 1.46
CA HIS A 33 0.53 15.95 2.21
C HIS A 33 2.02 15.85 2.61
N GLY A 34 2.75 14.84 2.11
CA GLY A 34 4.15 14.61 2.46
C GLY A 34 4.37 14.13 3.90
N ARG A 35 3.33 13.65 4.59
CA ARG A 35 3.44 13.06 5.93
C ARG A 35 3.80 11.58 5.85
N THR A 36 4.37 11.07 6.92
CA THR A 36 4.72 9.65 7.05
C THR A 36 3.51 8.84 7.52
N VAL A 37 3.40 7.61 7.02
CA VAL A 37 2.39 6.65 7.45
C VAL A 37 3.10 5.52 8.20
N PRO A 38 2.58 5.04 9.35
CA PRO A 38 3.17 3.92 10.06
C PRO A 38 3.29 2.67 9.18
N HIS A 39 4.42 1.96 9.30
CA HIS A 39 4.69 0.77 8.48
C HIS A 39 3.66 -0.34 8.68
N GLU A 40 3.09 -0.46 9.87
CA GLU A 40 2.01 -1.40 10.20
C GLU A 40 0.76 -1.13 9.37
N MET A 41 0.47 0.16 9.13
CA MET A 41 -0.70 0.59 8.39
C MET A 41 -0.55 0.29 6.89
N LEU A 42 0.64 0.55 6.34
CA LEU A 42 0.96 0.17 4.95
C LEU A 42 0.99 -1.35 4.77
N SER A 43 1.49 -2.09 5.77
CA SER A 43 1.51 -3.55 5.77
C SER A 43 0.10 -4.13 5.80
N GLU A 44 -0.77 -3.60 6.67
CA GLU A 44 -2.18 -4.03 6.73
C GLU A 44 -2.92 -3.67 5.44
N MET A 45 -2.60 -2.55 4.79
CA MET A 45 -3.18 -2.17 3.51
C MET A 45 -2.85 -3.18 2.41
N LEU A 46 -1.60 -3.61 2.30
CA LEU A 46 -1.19 -4.66 1.37
C LEU A 46 -1.87 -6.00 1.69
N ARG A 47 -1.93 -6.36 2.98
CA ARG A 47 -2.55 -7.60 3.43
C ARG A 47 -4.04 -7.66 3.10
N GLU A 48 -4.77 -6.59 3.39
CA GLU A 48 -6.20 -6.51 3.09
C GLU A 48 -6.45 -6.47 1.58
N ALA A 49 -5.66 -5.72 0.81
CA ALA A 49 -5.75 -5.73 -0.66
C ALA A 49 -5.54 -7.15 -1.25
N ALA A 50 -4.58 -7.91 -0.72
CA ALA A 50 -4.37 -9.30 -1.12
C ALA A 50 -5.56 -10.20 -0.76
N ARG A 51 -6.09 -10.07 0.46
CA ARG A 51 -7.21 -10.89 0.97
C ARG A 51 -8.52 -10.66 0.23
N LYS A 52 -8.74 -9.46 -0.27
CA LYS A 52 -9.98 -9.07 -0.96
C LYS A 52 -9.88 -9.20 -2.49
N ASP A 53 -8.85 -9.87 -3.01
CA ASP A 53 -8.58 -10.05 -4.45
C ASP A 53 -8.39 -8.74 -5.24
N VAL A 54 -8.06 -7.65 -4.55
CA VAL A 54 -7.81 -6.34 -5.19
C VAL A 54 -6.58 -6.39 -6.08
N TYR A 55 -5.60 -7.24 -5.77
CA TYR A 55 -4.40 -7.41 -6.60
C TYR A 55 -4.73 -7.88 -8.02
N ARG A 56 -5.75 -8.74 -8.17
CA ARG A 56 -6.20 -9.18 -9.49
C ARG A 56 -6.82 -8.02 -10.26
N ALA A 57 -7.68 -7.23 -9.62
CA ALA A 57 -8.28 -6.04 -10.22
C ALA A 57 -7.21 -5.01 -10.64
N LEU A 58 -6.24 -4.75 -9.77
CA LEU A 58 -5.12 -3.85 -10.05
C LEU A 58 -4.28 -4.32 -11.24
N ARG A 59 -3.93 -5.61 -11.29
CA ARG A 59 -3.19 -6.19 -12.44
C ARG A 59 -3.99 -6.09 -13.73
N ALA A 60 -5.30 -6.32 -13.68
CA ALA A 60 -6.18 -6.23 -14.85
C ALA A 60 -6.30 -4.79 -15.37
N ARG A 61 -6.39 -3.80 -14.47
CA ARG A 61 -6.58 -2.39 -14.81
C ARG A 61 -5.30 -1.68 -15.21
N TYR A 62 -4.21 -1.90 -14.49
CA TYR A 62 -2.95 -1.16 -14.64
C TYR A 62 -1.83 -1.97 -15.31
N GLY A 63 -2.00 -3.28 -15.44
CA GLY A 63 -0.97 -4.19 -15.93
C GLY A 63 0.00 -4.63 -14.84
N VAL A 64 0.67 -5.76 -15.09
CA VAL A 64 1.63 -6.36 -14.17
C VAL A 64 2.80 -5.41 -13.83
N PRO A 65 3.43 -4.69 -14.78
CA PRO A 65 4.57 -3.82 -14.44
C PRO A 65 4.21 -2.69 -13.47
N ALA A 66 3.02 -2.09 -13.62
CA ALA A 66 2.56 -1.04 -12.72
C ALA A 66 2.19 -1.59 -11.35
N PHE A 67 1.57 -2.77 -11.30
CA PHE A 67 1.29 -3.49 -10.06
C PHE A 67 2.59 -3.82 -9.30
N ASP A 68 3.60 -4.34 -9.98
CA ASP A 68 4.88 -4.69 -9.36
C ASP A 68 5.59 -3.44 -8.84
N ALA A 69 5.57 -2.34 -9.60
CA ALA A 69 6.10 -1.06 -9.14
C ALA A 69 5.39 -0.55 -7.88
N MET A 70 4.07 -0.68 -7.80
CA MET A 70 3.28 -0.32 -6.63
C MET A 70 3.69 -1.14 -5.40
N VAL A 71 3.77 -2.48 -5.53
CA VAL A 71 4.17 -3.37 -4.42
C VAL A 71 5.60 -3.06 -3.96
N VAL A 72 6.53 -2.86 -4.89
CA VAL A 72 7.93 -2.54 -4.56
C VAL A 72 8.04 -1.20 -3.86
N THR A 73 7.32 -0.16 -4.32
CA THR A 73 7.35 1.16 -3.67
C THR A 73 6.81 1.09 -2.24
N LEU A 74 5.68 0.42 -2.03
CA LEU A 74 5.11 0.26 -0.68
C LEU A 74 6.00 -0.61 0.22
N GLY A 75 6.53 -1.71 -0.31
CA GLY A 75 7.45 -2.60 0.41
C GLY A 75 8.72 -1.89 0.86
N ARG A 76 9.34 -1.09 0.00
CA ARG A 76 10.52 -0.28 0.36
C ARG A 76 10.24 0.72 1.47
N GLU A 77 9.06 1.34 1.45
CA GLU A 77 8.68 2.26 2.53
C GLU A 77 8.50 1.52 3.85
N ILE A 78 7.85 0.36 3.83
CA ILE A 78 7.69 -0.50 5.01
C ILE A 78 9.07 -0.90 5.54
N ASP A 79 9.97 -1.39 4.69
CA ASP A 79 11.32 -1.78 5.11
C ASP A 79 12.14 -0.61 5.67
N ARG A 80 11.92 0.60 5.15
CA ARG A 80 12.58 1.83 5.61
C ARG A 80 12.11 2.26 7.00
N THR A 81 10.83 2.05 7.31
CA THR A 81 10.17 2.57 8.52
C THR A 81 9.99 1.51 9.60
N ALA A 82 10.05 0.23 9.25
CA ALA A 82 10.05 -0.87 10.19
C ALA A 82 11.30 -0.80 11.08
N PRO A 83 11.16 -0.97 12.40
CA PRO A 83 12.31 -1.05 13.28
C PRO A 83 13.15 -2.27 12.88
N VAL A 84 14.44 -2.07 12.60
CA VAL A 84 15.38 -3.16 12.35
C VAL A 84 15.37 -4.06 13.60
N PRO A 85 14.94 -5.34 13.50
CA PRO A 85 15.03 -6.22 14.63
C PRO A 85 16.50 -6.35 15.01
N VAL A 86 16.84 -5.95 16.24
CA VAL A 86 18.15 -6.25 16.82
C VAL A 86 18.26 -7.77 16.78
N ARG A 87 19.12 -8.30 15.91
CA ARG A 87 19.46 -9.73 15.93
C ARG A 87 20.15 -9.98 17.26
N ALA A 88 19.40 -10.48 18.24
CA ALA A 88 19.98 -11.09 19.44
C ALA A 88 20.87 -12.23 18.94
N ARG A 89 22.17 -12.09 19.19
CA ARG A 89 23.19 -13.05 18.80
C ARG A 89 23.40 -14.05 19.92
#